data_AF-A0A450RYU9-F1
#
_entry.id   AF-A0A450RYU9-F1
#
_cell.length_a   1.000
_cell.length_b   1.000
_cell.length_c   1.000
_cell.angle_alpha   90.00
_cell.angle_beta   90.00
_cell.angle_gamma   90.00
#
_symmetry.space_group_name_H-M   'P 1'
#
loop_
_entity.id
_entity.type
_entity.pdbx_description
1 polymer ?
#
loop_
_entity_poly.entity_id
_entity_poly.type
_entity_poly.pdbx_seq_one_letter_code
_entity_poly.pdbx_strand_id
1 'polypeptide(L)'
;MNIRLTAQEKIKVMNGEDLFAIMQKILLREAKIDREKEHFWIVGLDADNRILFIELVALSGVTSGTVKPMEVFRVAVLKNAVSAILVHNHTAENTTPSGAHFLVGGGRPVACDA
;
A
#
# COMPACT_ATOMS: atom_id res chain seq x y z
N MET A 1 8.40 -5.04 -6.96
CA MET A 1 9.53 -5.03 -6.00
C MET A 1 9.10 -5.80 -4.76
N ASN A 2 9.91 -6.75 -4.26
CA ASN A 2 9.63 -7.44 -2.99
C ASN A 2 10.16 -6.61 -1.82
N ILE A 3 9.27 -6.02 -1.02
CA ILE A 3 9.66 -5.26 0.16
C ILE A 3 10.03 -6.24 1.28
N ARG A 4 11.27 -6.13 1.80
CA ARG A 4 11.69 -6.90 2.97
C ARG A 4 11.10 -6.27 4.23
N LEU A 5 10.24 -7.02 4.91
CA LEU A 5 9.65 -6.65 6.19
C LEU A 5 10.59 -7.05 7.33
N THR A 6 10.81 -6.12 8.26
CA THR A 6 11.45 -6.39 9.56
C THR A 6 10.50 -7.18 10.46
N ALA A 7 11.02 -7.81 11.53
CA ALA A 7 10.20 -8.52 12.50
C ALA A 7 9.14 -7.61 13.16
N GLN A 8 9.48 -6.33 13.34
CA GLN A 8 8.61 -5.29 13.89
C GLN A 8 7.52 -4.85 12.91
N GLU A 9 7.68 -5.09 11.61
CA GLU A 9 6.69 -4.76 10.58
C GLU A 9 5.73 -5.93 10.28
N LYS A 10 6.00 -7.13 10.82
CA LYS A 10 5.07 -8.29 10.80
C LYS A 10 4.03 -8.18 11.92
N ILE A 11 3.37 -7.04 11.97
CA ILE A 11 2.31 -6.79 12.94
C ILE A 11 1.02 -7.49 12.53
N LYS A 12 0.15 -7.70 13.51
CA LYS A 12 -1.26 -8.01 13.27
C LYS A 12 -1.96 -6.72 12.84
N VAL A 13 -2.58 -6.73 11.67
CA VAL A 13 -3.34 -5.61 11.14
C VAL A 13 -4.76 -5.71 11.67
N MET A 14 -5.17 -4.73 12.48
CA MET A 14 -6.52 -4.64 13.04
C MET A 14 -7.35 -3.56 12.33
N ASN A 15 -6.70 -2.52 11.82
CA ASN A 15 -7.34 -1.41 11.11
C ASN A 15 -6.39 -0.79 10.06
N GLY A 16 -6.89 0.22 9.33
CA GLY A 16 -6.09 0.93 8.32
C GLY A 16 -4.93 1.76 8.88
N GLU A 17 -4.99 2.19 10.15
CA GLU A 17 -3.93 2.99 10.79
C GLU A 17 -2.67 2.16 11.04
N ASP A 18 -2.83 0.90 11.45
CA ASP A 18 -1.73 -0.06 11.63
C ASP A 18 -0.89 -0.18 10.35
N LEU A 19 -1.58 -0.26 9.22
CA LEU A 19 -0.96 -0.40 7.91
C LEU A 19 -0.35 0.93 7.42
N PHE A 20 -1.03 2.05 7.68
CA PHE A 20 -0.61 3.38 7.25
C PHE A 20 0.82 3.72 7.71
N ALA A 21 1.16 3.47 8.97
CA ALA A 21 2.50 3.77 9.50
C ALA A 21 3.61 2.94 8.82
N ILE A 22 3.31 1.69 8.45
CA ILE A 22 4.24 0.82 7.73
C ILE A 22 4.39 1.31 6.28
N MET A 23 3.29 1.60 5.61
CA MET A 23 3.28 2.04 4.22
C MET A 23 3.96 3.40 4.04
N GLN A 24 3.81 4.32 5.00
CA GLN A 24 4.57 5.57 5.01
C GLN A 24 6.08 5.33 5.08
N LYS A 25 6.53 4.46 6.00
CA LYS A 25 7.96 4.13 6.12
C LYS A 25 8.50 3.51 4.84
N ILE A 26 7.71 2.66 4.19
CA ILE A 26 8.07 2.04 2.90
C ILE A 26 8.19 3.10 1.81
N LEU A 27 7.20 3.98 1.66
CA LEU A 27 7.23 5.07 0.68
C LEU A 27 8.42 6.02 0.91
N LEU A 28 8.79 6.28 2.16
CA LEU A 28 9.94 7.13 2.48
C LEU A 28 11.30 6.49 2.11
N ARG A 29 11.37 5.16 1.96
CA ARG A 29 12.57 4.46 1.48
C ARG A 29 12.81 4.64 -0.03
N GLU A 30 11.77 5.01 -0.78
CA GLU A 30 11.87 5.26 -2.21
C GLU A 30 12.67 6.54 -2.51
N ALA A 31 13.31 6.57 -3.69
CA ALA A 31 14.02 7.75 -4.17
C ALA A 31 13.05 8.94 -4.31
N LYS A 32 13.55 10.16 -4.15
CA LYS A 32 12.71 11.39 -4.20
C LYS A 32 11.83 11.46 -5.46
N ILE A 33 12.40 11.09 -6.61
CA ILE A 33 11.70 11.09 -7.91
C ILE A 33 10.57 10.06 -7.95
N ASP A 34 10.78 8.88 -7.35
CA ASP A 34 9.75 7.84 -7.33
C ASP A 34 8.64 8.16 -6.33
N ARG A 35 8.93 8.82 -5.21
CA ARG A 35 7.91 9.30 -4.26
C ARG A 35 6.89 10.26 -4.88
N GLU A 36 7.22 10.91 -5.99
CA GLU A 36 6.32 11.80 -6.74
C GLU A 36 5.38 11.06 -7.70
N LYS A 37 5.47 9.72 -7.75
CA LYS A 37 4.59 8.85 -8.53
C LYS A 37 3.49 8.27 -7.66
N GLU A 38 2.39 7.89 -8.29
CA GLU A 38 1.36 7.07 -7.67
C GLU A 38 1.84 5.63 -7.66
N HIS A 39 1.86 5.04 -6.48
CA HIS A 39 2.19 3.65 -6.27
C HIS A 39 0.91 2.94 -5.88
N PHE A 40 0.77 1.73 -6.42
CA PHE A 40 -0.30 0.83 -6.12
C PHE A 40 0.32 -0.46 -5.57
N TRP A 41 0.08 -0.72 -4.28
CA TRP A 41 0.59 -1.88 -3.57
C TRP A 41 -0.53 -2.86 -3.23
N ILE A 42 -0.14 -4.13 -3.14
CA ILE A 42 -0.93 -5.19 -2.52
C ILE A 42 -0.23 -5.67 -1.26
N VAL A 43 -1.01 -5.82 -0.19
CA VAL A 43 -0.56 -6.32 1.11
C VAL A 43 -1.28 -7.65 1.34
N GLY A 44 -0.54 -8.75 1.35
CA GLY A 44 -1.10 -10.08 1.63
C GLY A 44 -1.07 -10.38 3.12
N LEU A 45 -2.17 -10.92 3.65
CA LEU A 45 -2.33 -11.30 5.05
C LEU A 45 -2.50 -12.82 5.21
N ASP A 46 -2.08 -13.34 6.37
CA ASP A 46 -2.40 -14.70 6.81
C ASP A 46 -3.75 -14.78 7.55
N ALA A 47 -4.11 -15.99 8.01
CA ALA A 47 -5.35 -16.24 8.75
C ALA A 47 -5.45 -15.48 10.09
N ASP A 48 -4.32 -15.01 10.63
CA ASP A 48 -4.25 -14.25 11.88
C ASP A 48 -4.19 -12.73 11.62
N ASN A 49 -4.46 -12.29 10.39
CA ASN A 49 -4.33 -10.91 9.91
C ASN A 49 -2.90 -10.35 10.04
N ARG A 50 -1.87 -11.19 9.96
CA ARG A 50 -0.48 -10.74 9.95
C ARG A 50 0.03 -10.57 8.53
N ILE A 51 0.87 -9.57 8.32
CA ILE A 51 1.44 -9.27 7.01
C ILE A 51 2.38 -10.40 6.56
N LEU A 52 2.02 -11.08 5.47
CA LEU A 52 2.86 -12.06 4.79
C LEU A 52 3.84 -11.38 3.85
N PHE A 53 3.35 -10.41 3.07
CA PHE A 53 4.15 -9.67 2.11
C PHE A 53 3.50 -8.33 1.76
N ILE A 54 4.33 -7.42 1.24
CA ILE A 54 3.92 -6.18 0.61
C ILE A 54 4.62 -6.11 -0.76
N GLU A 55 3.84 -5.88 -1.80
CA GLU A 55 4.36 -5.79 -3.17
C GLU A 55 3.81 -4.58 -3.90
N LEU A 56 4.71 -3.88 -4.59
CA LEU A 56 4.35 -2.86 -5.56
C LEU A 56 3.86 -3.53 -6.84
N VAL A 57 2.59 -3.32 -7.18
CA VAL A 57 1.91 -3.90 -8.35
C VAL A 57 1.98 -2.94 -9.54
N ALA A 58 1.78 -1.64 -9.31
CA ALA A 58 1.91 -0.63 -10.34
C ALA A 58 2.56 0.64 -9.81
N LEU A 59 3.30 1.31 -10.70
CA LEU A 59 3.86 2.62 -10.50
C LEU A 59 3.40 3.48 -11.67
N SER A 60 2.49 4.41 -11.44
CA SER A 60 2.02 5.35 -12.47
C SER A 60 2.50 6.76 -12.17
N GLY A 61 2.79 7.51 -13.23
CA GLY A 61 3.02 8.96 -13.11
C GLY A 61 1.70 9.69 -12.84
N VAL A 62 1.53 10.86 -13.45
CA VAL A 62 0.36 11.75 -13.26
C VAL A 62 -0.94 11.23 -13.89
N THR A 63 -0.93 10.06 -14.50
CA THR A 63 -2.07 9.48 -15.23
C THR A 63 -2.42 8.14 -14.60
N SER A 64 -3.69 7.94 -14.26
CA SER A 64 -4.18 6.74 -13.60
C SER A 64 -3.78 5.49 -14.40
N GLY A 65 -2.89 4.67 -13.86
CA GLY A 65 -2.59 3.37 -14.43
C GLY A 65 -3.80 2.46 -14.29
N THR A 66 -4.32 1.92 -15.39
CA THR A 66 -5.36 0.90 -15.33
C THR A 66 -4.73 -0.40 -14.83
N VAL A 67 -4.90 -0.69 -13.54
CA VAL A 67 -4.44 -1.95 -12.96
C VAL A 67 -5.50 -3.02 -13.17
N LYS A 68 -5.14 -4.15 -13.78
CA LYS A 68 -6.08 -5.25 -14.00
C LYS A 68 -6.23 -6.07 -12.71
N PRO A 69 -7.46 -6.27 -12.20
CA PRO A 69 -7.68 -7.04 -10.97
C PRO A 69 -7.03 -8.43 -10.99
N MET A 70 -7.05 -9.11 -12.15
CA MET A 70 -6.42 -10.43 -12.30
C MET A 70 -4.90 -10.39 -12.03
N GLU A 71 -4.21 -9.32 -12.41
CA GLU A 71 -2.76 -9.19 -12.19
C GLU A 71 -2.47 -8.92 -10.71
N VAL A 72 -3.32 -8.13 -10.05
CA VAL A 72 -3.25 -7.82 -8.61
C VAL A 72 -3.45 -9.07 -7.77
N PHE A 73 -4.60 -9.74 -7.95
CA PHE A 73 -4.99 -10.87 -7.10
C PHE A 73 -4.19 -12.14 -7.38
N ARG A 74 -3.61 -12.28 -8.58
CA ARG A 74 -2.71 -13.41 -8.88
C ARG A 74 -1.54 -13.47 -7.90
N VAL A 75 -1.01 -12.33 -7.46
CA VAL A 75 0.08 -12.27 -6.48
C VAL A 75 -0.36 -12.83 -5.12
N ALA A 76 -1.55 -12.44 -4.65
CA ALA A 76 -2.12 -12.94 -3.40
C ALA A 76 -2.31 -14.46 -3.42
N VAL A 77 -2.86 -15.00 -4.50
CA VAL A 77 -3.06 -16.44 -4.66
C VAL A 77 -1.72 -17.19 -4.69
N LEU A 78 -0.76 -16.72 -5.47
CA LEU A 78 0.55 -17.39 -5.60
C LEU A 78 1.36 -17.39 -4.30
N LYS A 79 1.13 -16.41 -3.42
CA LYS A 79 1.80 -16.28 -2.14
C LYS A 79 1.00 -16.80 -0.95
N ASN A 80 -0.09 -17.53 -1.20
CA ASN A 80 -0.96 -18.14 -0.19
C ASN A 80 -1.50 -17.13 0.84
N ALA A 81 -1.83 -15.92 0.40
CA ALA A 81 -2.53 -14.98 1.26
C ALA A 81 -3.98 -15.43 1.47
N VAL A 82 -4.46 -15.32 2.71
CA VAL A 82 -5.85 -15.59 3.09
C VAL A 82 -6.73 -14.40 2.76
N SER A 83 -6.20 -13.19 2.92
CA SER A 83 -6.84 -11.93 2.51
C SER A 83 -5.78 -10.97 1.96
N ALA A 84 -6.22 -9.94 1.25
CA ALA A 84 -5.34 -8.92 0.70
C ALA A 84 -5.94 -7.53 0.87
N ILE A 85 -5.09 -6.54 1.17
CA ILE A 85 -5.44 -5.12 1.27
C ILE A 85 -4.78 -4.39 0.11
N LEU A 86 -5.51 -3.46 -0.51
CA LEU A 86 -4.99 -2.61 -1.57
C LEU A 86 -4.63 -1.25 -1.00
N VAL A 87 -3.42 -0.79 -1.33
CA VAL A 87 -2.91 0.49 -0.84
C VAL A 87 -2.48 1.31 -2.03
N HIS A 88 -2.84 2.59 -2.06
CA HIS A 88 -2.34 3.52 -3.05
C HIS A 88 -2.00 4.87 -2.44
N ASN A 89 -0.99 5.56 -2.95
CA ASN A 89 -0.74 6.96 -2.58
C ASN A 89 -1.23 7.89 -3.68
N HIS A 90 -1.74 9.04 -3.27
CA HIS A 90 -2.07 10.12 -4.20
C HIS A 90 -0.93 11.14 -4.26
N THR A 91 -0.67 11.64 -5.46
CA THR A 91 0.38 12.65 -5.71
C THR A 91 -0.18 14.07 -5.78
N ALA A 92 -1.49 14.25 -5.94
CA ALA A 92 -2.14 15.55 -6.01
C ALA A 92 -2.18 16.25 -4.64
N GLU A 93 -1.88 17.56 -4.62
CA GLU A 93 -1.82 18.40 -3.42
C GLU A 93 -3.19 18.69 -2.77
N ASN A 94 -4.30 18.33 -3.44
CA ASN A 94 -5.65 18.59 -2.95
C ASN A 94 -6.50 17.32 -3.02
N THR A 95 -6.39 16.47 -2.01
CA THR A 95 -7.27 15.30 -1.86
C THR A 95 -8.37 15.63 -0.85
N THR A 96 -9.55 15.98 -1.36
CA THR A 96 -10.80 15.80 -0.60
C THR A 96 -10.98 14.29 -0.40
N PRO A 97 -10.95 13.79 0.84
CA PRO A 97 -10.92 12.35 1.10
C PRO A 97 -12.29 11.71 0.84
N SER A 98 -12.35 10.63 0.06
CA SER A 98 -13.53 9.78 -0.04
C SER A 98 -13.62 8.87 1.19
N GLY A 99 -14.15 9.41 2.30
CA GLY A 99 -14.77 8.64 3.39
C GLY A 99 -13.92 7.76 4.30
N ALA A 100 -12.65 7.44 3.98
CA ALA A 100 -11.81 6.56 4.81
C ALA A 100 -10.30 6.93 4.76
N HIS A 101 -9.97 8.21 4.89
CA HIS A 101 -8.58 8.70 4.80
C HIS A 101 -8.12 9.40 6.08
N PHE A 102 -6.93 9.03 6.58
CA PHE A 102 -6.21 9.75 7.64
C PHE A 102 -5.13 10.67 7.04
N LEU A 103 -5.07 11.92 7.48
CA LEU A 103 -4.06 12.93 7.11
C LEU A 103 -3.15 13.24 8.30
N VAL A 104 -1.83 13.35 8.10
CA VAL A 104 -0.94 14.08 9.02
C VAL A 104 0.18 14.80 8.25
N GLY A 105 0.25 16.12 8.45
CA GLY A 105 1.47 16.95 8.47
C GLY A 105 2.40 16.88 7.26
N GLY A 106 2.21 17.75 6.27
CA GLY A 106 3.19 18.08 5.23
C GLY A 106 3.60 16.96 4.27
N GLY A 107 3.01 15.77 4.37
CA GLY A 107 3.32 14.59 3.58
C GLY A 107 2.06 13.98 2.97
N ARG A 108 2.17 13.60 1.69
CA ARG A 108 1.09 13.13 0.81
C ARG A 108 0.27 11.95 1.40
N PRO A 109 -1.04 11.87 1.14
CA PRO A 109 -1.91 10.85 1.70
C PRO A 109 -1.69 9.46 1.08
N VAL A 110 -1.73 8.44 1.94
CA VAL A 110 -1.79 7.02 1.57
C VAL A 110 -3.22 6.55 1.85
N ALA A 111 -3.91 6.06 0.83
CA ALA A 111 -5.21 5.42 0.89
C ALA A 111 -5.06 3.92 1.10
N CYS A 112 -5.85 3.37 2.01
CA CYS A 112 -5.99 1.93 2.22
C CYS A 112 -7.44 1.56 1.93
N ASP A 113 -7.68 0.86 0.83
CA ASP A 113 -9.00 0.28 0.55
C ASP A 113 -8.96 -1.18 1.04
N ALA A 114 -9.80 -1.45 2.05
CA ALA A 114 -9.97 -2.77 2.66
C ALA A 114 -10.97 -3.64 1.88
#